data_AF-A0A816MMQ8-F1
#
_entry.id   AF-A0A816MMQ8-F1
#
_cell.length_a   1.000
_cell.length_b   1.000
_cell.length_c   1.000
_cell.angle_alpha   90.00
_cell.angle_beta   90.00
_cell.angle_gamma   90.00
#
_symmetry.space_group_name_H-M   'P 1'
#
loop_
_entity.id
_entity.type
_entity.pdbx_description
1 polymer ?
#
loop_
_entity_poly.entity_id
_entity_poly.type
_entity_poly.pdbx_seq_one_letter_code
_entity_poly.pdbx_strand_id
1 'polypeptide(L)'
;MAPPPIEMDAATKAMFDILVQNMTELKTANKRQADRMEQLTTELALSRDNKLRFKVIEPIKYSLDSTIKLQDYFVTFEIFCSAQYGNANKDAWSAALGKFLEGDISQAYIGLEGGSMPWEDLKTTLAARFADTAQRTNKFLNLFNNLVQESNESLLNLSMK
;
A
#
# COMPACT_ATOMS: atom_id res chain seq x y z
N MET A 1 -6.28 64.13 52.71
CA MET A 1 -4.91 64.36 52.22
C MET A 1 -4.59 63.24 51.23
N ALA A 2 -4.44 63.56 49.94
CA ALA A 2 -3.98 62.58 48.95
C ALA A 2 -2.47 62.39 49.09
N PRO A 3 -1.92 61.16 48.93
CA PRO A 3 -0.48 60.96 48.96
C PRO A 3 0.19 61.73 47.80
N PRO A 4 1.39 62.29 48.01
CA PRO A 4 2.10 63.02 46.97
C PRO A 4 2.45 62.08 45.81
N PRO A 5 2.45 62.58 44.56
CA PRO A 5 2.85 61.78 43.40
C PRO A 5 4.30 61.32 43.57
N ILE A 6 4.54 60.02 43.38
CA ILE A 6 5.88 59.44 43.37
C ILE A 6 6.54 59.88 42.06
N GLU A 7 7.41 60.88 42.12
CA GLU A 7 8.25 61.25 40.97
C GLU A 7 9.30 60.16 40.76
N MET A 8 9.12 59.39 39.69
CA MET A 8 10.14 58.45 39.21
C MET A 8 11.29 59.25 38.59
N ASP A 9 12.51 59.03 39.08
CA ASP A 9 13.70 59.61 38.45
C ASP A 9 13.87 59.10 37.02
N ALA A 10 14.60 59.86 36.20
CA ALA A 10 14.75 59.58 34.78
C ALA A 10 15.41 58.21 34.49
N ALA A 11 16.28 57.71 35.36
CA ALA A 11 16.93 56.41 35.22
C ALA A 11 15.96 55.27 35.56
N THR A 12 15.15 55.42 36.60
CA THR A 12 14.10 54.45 36.97
C THR A 12 13.03 54.37 35.88
N LYS A 13 12.67 55.49 35.25
CA LYS A 13 11.76 55.52 34.10
C LYS A 13 12.33 54.80 32.88
N ALA A 14 13.60 55.05 32.55
CA ALA A 14 14.27 54.37 31.44
C ALA A 14 14.36 52.84 31.65
N MET A 15 14.64 52.39 32.87
CA MET A 15 14.66 50.95 33.17
C MET A 15 13.28 50.31 33.04
N PHE A 16 12.22 50.99 33.47
CA PHE A 16 10.85 50.50 33.35
C PHE A 16 10.43 50.37 31.88
N ASP A 17 10.75 51.37 31.06
CA ASP A 17 10.45 51.37 29.63
C ASP A 17 11.18 50.23 28.89
N ILE A 18 12.45 49.97 29.22
CA ILE A 18 13.22 48.82 28.70
C ILE A 18 12.54 47.49 29.09
N LEU A 19 12.06 47.38 30.32
CA LEU A 19 11.43 46.16 30.82
C LEU A 19 10.10 45.89 30.12
N VAL A 20 9.29 46.93 29.89
CA VAL A 20 8.04 46.86 29.14
C VAL A 20 8.29 46.49 27.68
N GLN A 21 9.33 47.05 27.07
CA GLN A 21 9.70 46.74 25.70
C GLN A 21 10.15 45.28 25.55
N ASN A 22 11.04 44.80 26.43
CA ASN A 22 11.47 43.40 26.46
C ASN A 22 10.30 42.43 26.66
N MET A 23 9.36 42.76 27.55
CA MET A 23 8.14 41.95 27.75
C MET A 23 7.26 41.90 26.50
N THR A 24 7.17 42.99 25.76
CA THR A 24 6.37 43.08 24.52
C THR A 24 7.01 42.25 23.40
N GLU A 25 8.33 42.31 23.29
CA GLU A 25 9.10 41.50 22.35
C GLU A 25 8.97 40.01 22.66
N LEU A 26 9.07 39.61 23.93
CA LEU A 26 8.87 38.23 24.38
C LEU A 26 7.47 37.70 24.08
N LYS A 27 6.42 38.50 24.35
CA LYS A 27 5.04 38.12 24.01
C LYS A 27 4.85 37.95 22.50
N THR A 28 5.47 38.82 21.70
CA THR A 28 5.39 38.76 20.25
C THR A 28 6.12 37.54 19.70
N ALA A 29 7.30 37.21 20.24
CA ALA A 29 8.06 36.02 19.86
C ALA A 29 7.30 34.72 20.19
N ASN A 30 6.72 34.63 21.39
CA ASN A 30 5.90 33.48 21.78
C ASN A 30 4.68 33.30 20.88
N LYS A 31 4.00 34.39 20.52
CA LYS A 31 2.87 34.34 19.57
C LYS A 31 3.29 33.81 18.20
N ARG A 32 4.40 34.31 17.65
CA ARG A 32 4.95 33.81 16.36
C ARG A 32 5.32 32.33 16.42
N GLN A 33 5.84 31.87 17.55
CA GLN A 33 6.18 30.46 17.73
C GLN A 33 4.93 29.57 17.82
N ALA A 34 3.87 30.03 18.48
CA ALA A 34 2.58 29.34 18.52
C ALA A 34 1.94 29.25 17.12
N ASP A 35 1.90 30.36 16.38
CA ASP A 35 1.35 30.41 15.01
C ASP A 35 2.11 29.46 14.07
N ARG A 36 3.45 29.39 14.20
CA ARG A 36 4.29 28.47 13.42
C ARG A 36 4.03 27.00 13.79
N MET A 37 3.81 26.72 15.07
CA MET A 37 3.49 25.37 15.53
C MET A 37 2.13 24.91 15.00
N GLU A 38 1.13 25.80 15.01
CA GLU A 38 -0.21 25.55 14.46
C GLU A 38 -0.18 25.30 12.94
N GLN A 39 0.62 26.08 12.20
CA GLN A 39 0.85 25.87 10.77
C GLN A 39 1.51 24.51 10.51
N LEU A 40 2.57 24.16 11.25
CA LEU A 40 3.24 22.87 11.10
C LEU A 40 2.31 21.69 11.43
N THR A 41 1.46 21.81 12.45
CA THR A 41 0.46 20.77 12.76
C THR A 41 -0.59 20.64 11.67
N THR A 42 -1.01 21.74 11.06
CA THR A 42 -1.98 21.75 9.96
C THR A 42 -1.36 21.16 8.69
N GLU A 43 -0.11 21.52 8.36
CA GLU A 43 0.64 20.92 7.26
C GLU A 43 0.89 19.42 7.46
N LEU A 44 1.17 18.98 8.70
CA LEU A 44 1.29 17.57 9.06
C LEU A 44 -0.03 16.81 8.89
N ALA A 45 -1.15 17.40 9.28
CA ALA A 45 -2.48 16.82 9.08
C ALA A 45 -2.80 16.68 7.58
N LEU A 46 -2.58 17.75 6.79
CA LEU A 46 -2.79 17.75 5.34
C LEU A 46 -1.83 16.81 4.60
N SER A 47 -0.59 16.65 5.08
CA SER A 47 0.39 15.72 4.50
C SER A 47 0.04 14.26 4.78
N ARG A 48 -0.55 13.95 5.96
CA ARG A 48 -1.05 12.60 6.27
C ARG A 48 -2.17 12.18 5.32
N ASP A 49 -3.08 13.09 4.98
CA ASP A 49 -4.16 12.79 4.01
C ASP A 49 -3.65 12.60 2.58
N ASN A 50 -2.53 13.23 2.20
CA ASN A 50 -1.99 13.16 0.84
C ASN A 50 -0.95 12.06 0.58
N LYS A 51 -0.32 11.46 1.61
CA LYS A 51 0.83 10.54 1.42
C LYS A 51 0.52 9.05 1.37
N LEU A 52 -0.74 8.61 1.53
CA LEU A 52 -1.06 7.17 1.52
C LEU A 52 -2.05 6.74 0.43
N ARG A 53 -2.24 7.57 -0.59
CA ARG A 53 -2.67 7.06 -1.90
C ARG A 53 -1.45 6.55 -2.65
N PHE A 54 -0.79 5.52 -2.11
CA PHE A 54 -0.05 4.62 -3.00
C PHE A 54 -1.10 4.16 -4.00
N LYS A 55 -0.91 4.55 -5.26
CA LYS A 55 -1.79 4.13 -6.35
C LYS A 55 -1.47 2.66 -6.55
N VAL A 56 -2.05 1.82 -5.69
CA VAL A 56 -1.78 0.38 -5.71
C VAL A 56 -2.28 -0.12 -7.04
N ILE A 57 -1.35 -0.69 -7.80
CA ILE A 57 -1.60 -1.10 -9.17
C ILE A 57 -2.62 -2.22 -9.11
N GLU A 58 -3.71 -2.03 -9.85
CA GLU A 58 -4.76 -3.04 -9.96
C GLU A 58 -4.16 -4.32 -10.57
N PRO A 59 -4.33 -5.50 -9.93
CA PRO A 59 -3.78 -6.74 -10.43
C PRO A 59 -4.42 -7.11 -11.77
N ILE A 60 -3.60 -7.59 -12.69
CA ILE A 60 -4.08 -8.12 -13.97
C ILE A 60 -4.96 -9.33 -13.69
N LYS A 61 -5.95 -9.59 -14.55
CA LYS A 61 -6.78 -10.78 -14.42
C LYS A 61 -5.94 -12.05 -14.58
N TYR A 62 -6.18 -13.03 -13.73
CA TYR A 62 -5.45 -14.28 -13.72
C TYR A 62 -6.19 -15.38 -14.48
N SER A 63 -5.45 -16.10 -15.32
CA SER A 63 -5.88 -17.33 -15.98
C SER A 63 -4.85 -18.44 -15.75
N LEU A 64 -5.26 -19.70 -15.88
CA LEU A 64 -4.36 -20.85 -15.75
C LEU A 64 -3.29 -20.90 -16.85
N ASP A 65 -3.55 -20.26 -17.99
CA ASP A 65 -2.61 -20.13 -19.10
C ASP A 65 -1.56 -19.02 -18.87
N SER A 66 -1.71 -18.23 -17.81
CA SER A 66 -0.73 -17.21 -17.48
C SER A 66 0.60 -17.85 -17.06
N THR A 67 1.70 -17.17 -17.36
CA THR A 67 3.03 -17.58 -16.90
C THR A 67 3.24 -17.37 -15.40
N ILE A 68 2.31 -16.68 -14.73
CA ILE A 68 2.37 -16.36 -13.31
C ILE A 68 1.87 -17.58 -12.52
N LYS A 69 2.60 -17.96 -11.47
CA LYS A 69 2.12 -19.02 -10.57
C LYS A 69 0.97 -18.48 -9.74
N LEU A 70 -0.04 -19.33 -9.52
CA LEU A 70 -1.24 -18.97 -8.76
C LEU A 70 -0.92 -18.41 -7.35
N GLN A 71 0.11 -18.94 -6.68
CA GLN A 71 0.51 -18.41 -5.36
C GLN A 71 1.09 -17.00 -5.44
N ASP A 72 1.94 -16.71 -6.43
CA ASP A 72 2.53 -15.39 -6.63
C ASP A 72 1.44 -14.36 -6.98
N TYR A 73 0.43 -14.81 -7.71
CA TYR A 73 -0.76 -14.00 -8.00
C TYR A 73 -1.54 -13.66 -6.73
N PHE A 74 -1.79 -14.62 -5.84
CA PHE A 74 -2.49 -14.36 -4.58
C PHE A 74 -1.76 -13.34 -3.70
N VAL A 75 -0.43 -13.41 -3.60
CA VAL A 75 0.36 -12.42 -2.86
C VAL A 75 0.14 -11.01 -3.44
N THR A 76 0.19 -10.88 -4.76
CA THR A 76 -0.04 -9.61 -5.46
C THR A 76 -1.46 -9.08 -5.21
N PHE A 77 -2.45 -9.96 -5.24
CA PHE A 77 -3.85 -9.63 -4.99
C PHE A 77 -4.11 -9.23 -3.52
N GLU A 78 -3.46 -9.88 -2.55
CA GLU A 78 -3.54 -9.53 -1.12
C GLU A 78 -2.94 -8.14 -0.86
N ILE A 79 -1.84 -7.78 -1.51
CA ILE A 79 -1.24 -6.43 -1.44
C ILE A 79 -2.22 -5.39 -2.00
N PHE A 80 -2.90 -5.67 -3.12
CA PHE A 80 -3.93 -4.79 -3.66
C PHE A 80 -5.12 -4.63 -2.71
N CYS A 81 -5.65 -5.75 -2.21
CA CYS A 81 -6.84 -5.74 -1.38
C CYS A 81 -6.60 -5.12 0.00
N SER A 82 -5.41 -5.31 0.57
CA SER A 82 -5.00 -4.65 1.82
C SER A 82 -4.97 -3.13 1.72
N ALA A 83 -4.57 -2.60 0.57
CA ALA A 83 -4.57 -1.16 0.32
C ALA A 83 -5.96 -0.62 -0.06
N GLN A 84 -6.76 -1.38 -0.81
CA GLN A 84 -8.05 -0.92 -1.33
C GLN A 84 -9.21 -1.10 -0.34
N TYR A 85 -9.25 -2.23 0.38
CA TYR A 85 -10.35 -2.62 1.27
C TYR A 85 -9.93 -2.69 2.75
N GLY A 86 -8.63 -2.59 3.04
CA GLY A 86 -8.07 -2.74 4.39
C GLY A 86 -7.80 -4.20 4.76
N ASN A 87 -6.75 -4.42 5.58
CA ASN A 87 -6.30 -5.75 6.04
C ASN A 87 -7.33 -6.55 6.86
N ALA A 88 -8.31 -5.87 7.47
CA ALA A 88 -9.29 -6.52 8.33
C ALA A 88 -10.47 -7.13 7.54
N ASN A 89 -10.69 -6.71 6.29
CA ASN A 89 -11.90 -7.04 5.54
C ASN A 89 -11.66 -8.17 4.53
N LYS A 90 -11.26 -9.35 5.03
CA LYS A 90 -10.95 -10.51 4.19
C LYS A 90 -12.16 -11.06 3.43
N ASP A 91 -13.37 -10.90 3.95
CA ASP A 91 -14.59 -11.31 3.26
C ASP A 91 -14.81 -10.50 1.98
N ALA A 92 -14.50 -9.19 2.01
CA ALA A 92 -14.52 -8.37 0.80
C ALA A 92 -13.45 -8.80 -0.23
N TRP A 93 -12.33 -9.39 0.21
CA TRP A 93 -11.28 -9.88 -0.69
C TRP A 93 -11.75 -11.11 -1.44
N SER A 94 -12.37 -12.06 -0.75
CA SER A 94 -13.00 -13.24 -1.37
C SER A 94 -14.00 -12.81 -2.45
N ALA A 95 -14.94 -11.93 -2.13
CA ALA A 95 -15.93 -11.43 -3.07
C ALA A 95 -15.31 -10.65 -4.25
N ALA A 96 -14.21 -9.92 -4.02
CA ALA A 96 -13.51 -9.18 -5.06
C ALA A 96 -12.77 -10.09 -6.04
N LEU A 97 -12.23 -11.23 -5.59
CA LEU A 97 -11.39 -12.12 -6.39
C LEU A 97 -12.06 -12.54 -7.70
N GLY A 98 -13.36 -12.80 -7.70
CA GLY A 98 -14.08 -13.22 -8.90
C GLY A 98 -13.99 -12.26 -10.09
N LYS A 99 -13.77 -10.96 -9.84
CA LYS A 99 -13.58 -9.95 -10.91
C LYS A 99 -12.21 -10.03 -11.59
N PHE A 100 -11.26 -10.65 -10.91
CA PHE A 100 -9.86 -10.75 -11.31
C PHE A 100 -9.46 -12.15 -11.75
N LEU A 101 -10.41 -13.07 -11.93
CA LEU A 101 -10.18 -14.41 -12.45
C LEU A 101 -10.85 -14.60 -13.82
N GLU A 102 -10.17 -15.30 -14.72
CA GLU A 102 -10.67 -15.65 -16.06
C GLU A 102 -10.47 -17.14 -16.39
N GLY A 103 -11.30 -17.65 -17.30
CA GLY A 103 -11.26 -19.05 -17.73
C GLY A 103 -11.68 -20.04 -16.65
N ASP A 104 -11.06 -21.22 -16.66
CA ASP A 104 -11.46 -22.36 -15.81
C ASP A 104 -11.34 -22.07 -14.30
N ILE A 105 -10.38 -21.24 -13.90
CA ILE A 105 -10.22 -20.85 -12.49
C ILE A 105 -11.38 -19.96 -12.01
N SER A 106 -11.92 -19.12 -12.90
CA SER A 106 -13.12 -18.32 -12.61
C SER A 106 -14.35 -19.20 -12.42
N GLN A 107 -14.52 -20.23 -13.26
CA GLN A 107 -15.60 -21.20 -13.10
C GLN A 107 -15.46 -22.01 -11.81
N ALA A 108 -14.23 -22.41 -11.46
CA ALA A 108 -13.96 -23.09 -10.21
C ALA A 108 -14.29 -22.22 -8.99
N TYR A 109 -13.96 -20.92 -9.04
CA TYR A 109 -14.33 -19.96 -8.00
C TYR A 109 -15.86 -19.82 -7.85
N ILE A 110 -16.60 -19.75 -8.96
CA ILE A 110 -18.07 -19.69 -8.93
C ILE A 110 -18.65 -20.96 -8.29
N GLY A 111 -18.13 -22.14 -8.66
CA GLY A 111 -18.58 -23.42 -8.10
C GLY A 111 -18.23 -23.65 -6.63
N LEU A 112 -17.35 -22.83 -6.05
CA LEU A 112 -17.00 -22.85 -4.63
C LEU A 112 -17.77 -21.81 -3.80
N GLU A 113 -18.76 -21.14 -4.40
CA GLU A 113 -19.45 -19.99 -3.80
C GLU A 113 -18.44 -18.93 -3.33
N GLY A 114 -17.41 -18.64 -4.14
CA GLY A 114 -16.20 -17.95 -3.69
C GLY A 114 -16.38 -16.55 -3.08
N GLY A 115 -17.59 -15.97 -3.10
CA GLY A 115 -17.92 -14.74 -2.37
C GLY A 115 -18.41 -14.95 -0.92
N SER A 116 -18.72 -16.17 -0.51
CA SER A 116 -19.19 -16.51 0.85
C SER A 116 -18.16 -17.28 1.67
N MET A 117 -17.07 -17.73 1.05
CA MET A 117 -16.02 -18.51 1.70
C MET A 117 -14.95 -17.58 2.32
N PRO A 118 -14.44 -17.88 3.53
CA PRO A 118 -13.32 -17.16 4.11
C PRO A 118 -12.09 -17.18 3.18
N TRP A 119 -11.38 -16.05 3.11
CA TRP A 119 -10.25 -15.88 2.19
C TRP A 119 -9.19 -16.99 2.27
N GLU A 120 -8.82 -17.40 3.49
CA GLU A 120 -7.78 -18.43 3.68
C GLU A 120 -8.22 -19.80 3.16
N ASP A 121 -9.50 -20.15 3.37
CA ASP A 121 -10.07 -21.43 2.90
C ASP A 121 -10.20 -21.42 1.38
N LEU A 122 -10.63 -20.30 0.80
CA LEU A 122 -10.75 -20.12 -0.65
C LEU A 122 -9.40 -20.25 -1.33
N LYS A 123 -8.38 -19.55 -0.81
CA LYS A 123 -7.00 -19.60 -1.31
C LYS A 123 -6.45 -21.02 -1.28
N THR A 124 -6.66 -21.72 -0.17
CA THR A 124 -6.18 -23.10 0.02
C THR A 124 -6.89 -24.07 -0.92
N THR A 125 -8.21 -23.93 -1.07
CA THR A 125 -9.04 -24.79 -1.92
C THR A 125 -8.71 -24.61 -3.40
N LEU A 126 -8.58 -23.36 -3.87
CA LEU A 126 -8.17 -23.08 -5.24
C LEU A 126 -6.74 -23.57 -5.50
N ALA A 127 -5.81 -23.32 -4.57
CA ALA A 127 -4.43 -23.79 -4.71
C ALA A 127 -4.35 -25.33 -4.79
N ALA A 128 -5.11 -26.04 -3.95
CA ALA A 128 -5.16 -27.50 -3.97
C ALA A 128 -5.75 -28.04 -5.29
N ARG A 129 -6.83 -27.41 -5.78
CA ARG A 129 -7.53 -27.84 -7.01
C ARG A 129 -6.65 -27.69 -8.25
N PHE A 130 -5.78 -26.69 -8.29
CA PHE A 130 -4.91 -26.41 -9.44
C PHE A 130 -3.43 -26.74 -9.21
N ALA A 131 -3.09 -27.37 -8.08
CA ALA A 131 -1.73 -27.83 -7.79
C ALA A 131 -1.18 -28.77 -8.87
N ASP A 132 -2.03 -29.68 -9.36
CA ASP A 132 -1.66 -30.64 -10.40
C ASP A 132 -1.51 -30.00 -11.78
N THR A 133 -2.28 -28.96 -12.07
CA THR A 133 -2.21 -28.23 -13.35
C THR A 133 -0.85 -27.54 -13.48
N ALA A 134 -0.36 -26.92 -12.40
CA ALA A 134 0.97 -26.33 -12.36
C ALA A 134 2.09 -27.36 -12.58
N GLN A 135 1.94 -28.59 -12.10
CA GLN A 135 2.92 -29.66 -12.37
C GLN A 135 2.91 -30.08 -13.85
N ARG A 136 1.73 -30.14 -14.48
CA ARG A 136 1.61 -30.50 -15.91
C ARG A 136 2.21 -29.44 -16.83
N THR A 137 1.94 -28.15 -16.59
CA THR A 137 2.50 -27.05 -17.39
C THR A 137 4.02 -26.98 -17.24
N ASN A 138 4.56 -27.16 -16.03
CA ASN A 138 6.02 -27.23 -15.82
C ASN A 138 6.65 -28.44 -16.50
N LYS A 139 5.99 -29.61 -16.51
CA LYS A 139 6.48 -30.77 -17.27
C LYS A 139 6.52 -30.50 -18.77
N PHE A 140 5.51 -29.84 -19.33
CA PHE A 140 5.48 -29.47 -20.75
C PHE A 140 6.54 -28.43 -21.12
N LEU A 141 6.72 -27.40 -20.30
CA LEU A 141 7.78 -26.40 -20.49
C LEU A 141 9.17 -27.03 -20.36
N ASN A 142 9.37 -27.95 -19.42
CA ASN A 142 10.63 -28.68 -19.28
C ASN A 142 10.86 -29.61 -20.48
N LEU A 143 9.84 -30.30 -20.98
CA LEU A 143 9.94 -31.10 -22.22
C LEU A 143 10.28 -30.22 -23.42
N PHE A 144 9.63 -29.07 -23.56
CA PHE A 144 9.90 -28.13 -24.65
C PHE A 144 11.31 -27.53 -24.55
N ASN A 145 11.74 -27.09 -23.37
CA ASN A 145 13.09 -26.59 -23.15
C ASN A 145 14.16 -27.67 -23.35
N ASN A 146 13.88 -28.91 -22.94
CA ASN A 146 14.77 -30.05 -23.20
C ASN A 146 14.84 -30.35 -24.70
N LEU A 147 13.72 -30.33 -25.43
CA LEU A 147 13.69 -30.50 -26.89
C LEU A 147 14.42 -29.35 -27.62
N VAL A 148 14.31 -28.11 -27.12
CA VAL A 148 15.04 -26.97 -27.67
C VAL A 148 16.53 -27.07 -27.36
N GLN A 149 16.93 -27.54 -26.17
CA GLN A 149 18.33 -27.82 -25.85
C GLN A 149 18.90 -28.99 -26.66
N GLU A 150 18.12 -30.04 -26.90
CA GLU A 150 18.46 -31.14 -27.82
C GLU A 150 18.52 -30.65 -29.28
N SER A 151 17.73 -29.65 -29.67
CA SER A 151 17.78 -29.06 -31.03
C SER A 151 19.03 -28.20 -31.32
N ASN A 152 19.89 -27.96 -30.33
CA ASN A 152 21.26 -27.51 -30.57
C ASN A 152 22.18 -28.65 -31.08
N GLU A 153 21.70 -29.90 -31.09
CA GLU A 153 22.19 -30.88 -32.04
C GLU A 153 21.62 -30.54 -33.42
N SER A 154 22.51 -30.08 -34.29
CA SER A 154 22.32 -29.78 -35.72
C SER A 154 20.99 -30.26 -36.33
N LEU A 155 20.22 -29.31 -36.88
CA LEU A 155 18.98 -29.48 -37.68
C LEU A 155 19.06 -30.58 -38.77
N LEU A 156 20.26 -31.11 -39.05
CA LEU A 156 20.51 -32.26 -39.93
C LEU A 156 19.93 -33.59 -39.44
N ASN A 157 19.63 -33.77 -38.14
CA ASN A 157 19.16 -35.07 -37.61
C ASN A 157 17.64 -35.19 -37.42
N LEU A 158 16.87 -34.10 -37.49
CA LEU A 158 15.40 -34.16 -37.37
C LEU A 158 14.69 -34.49 -38.69
N SER A 159 15.40 -34.49 -39.82
CA SER A 159 14.82 -34.79 -41.15
C SER A 159 14.99 -36.25 -41.60
N MET A 160 15.54 -37.14 -40.76
CA MET A 160 15.78 -38.56 -41.11
C MET A 160 15.33 -39.55 -40.01
N LYS A 161 14.12 -39.39 -39.48
CA LYS A 161 13.40 -40.47 -38.79
C LYS A 161 11.94 -40.51 -39.18
#